data_AF-A0A355D5X2-F1
#
_entry.id   AF-A0A355D5X2-F1
#
_cell.length_a   1.000
_cell.length_b   1.000
_cell.length_c   1.000
_cell.angle_alpha   90.00
_cell.angle_beta   90.00
_cell.angle_gamma   90.00
#
_symmetry.space_group_name_H-M   'P 1'
#
loop_
_entity.id
_entity.type
_entity.pdbx_description
1 polymer ?
#
loop_
_entity_poly.entity_id
_entity_poly.type
_entity_poly.pdbx_seq_one_letter_code
_entity_poly.pdbx_strand_id
1 'polypeptide(L)'
;QIEGIDAKIVNKIGEGKPDIVDSIRDKSINMIVNTPTRGNDSRRDGFKLRRTAVESGVSLMTSLDTLRAMVTVMKRGLKVKDLDIFNLGK
;
A
#
# COMPACT_ATOMS: atom_id res chain seq x y z
N GLN A 1 -9.05 -18.07 3.18
CA GLN A 1 -9.45 -17.11 4.23
C GLN A 1 -8.45 -17.16 5.37
N ILE A 2 -7.89 -16.02 5.75
CA ILE A 2 -7.10 -15.84 6.98
C ILE A 2 -7.94 -14.93 7.87
N GLU A 3 -8.29 -15.38 9.07
CA GLU A 3 -9.09 -14.58 10.04
C GLU A 3 -10.42 -14.02 9.48
N GLY A 4 -11.10 -14.77 8.60
CA GLY A 4 -12.36 -14.34 7.99
C GLY A 4 -12.22 -13.31 6.87
N ILE A 5 -10.99 -12.94 6.51
CA ILE A 5 -10.67 -12.09 5.36
C ILE A 5 -10.30 -12.98 4.18
N ASP A 6 -10.88 -12.70 3.01
CA ASP A 6 -10.44 -13.34 1.78
C ASP A 6 -9.03 -12.86 1.42
N ALA A 7 -8.11 -13.81 1.35
CA ALA A 7 -6.69 -13.54 1.23
C ALA A 7 -6.02 -14.66 0.44
N LYS A 8 -5.14 -14.26 -0.47
CA LYS A 8 -4.32 -15.15 -1.28
C LYS A 8 -2.85 -14.94 -0.92
N ILE A 9 -2.13 -16.04 -0.70
CA ILE A 9 -0.68 -16.02 -0.50
C ILE A 9 -0.02 -15.84 -1.88
N VAL A 10 0.96 -14.94 -1.95
CA VAL A 10 1.75 -14.64 -3.15
C VAL A 10 3.21 -14.97 -2.88
N ASN A 11 3.90 -15.50 -3.89
CA ASN A 11 5.32 -15.84 -3.79
C ASN A 11 6.18 -14.60 -3.51
N LYS A 12 7.19 -14.74 -2.64
CA LYS A 12 8.22 -13.69 -2.50
C LYS A 12 9.14 -13.70 -3.71
N ILE A 13 9.99 -12.67 -3.77
CA ILE A 13 10.98 -12.51 -4.83
C ILE A 13 11.92 -13.73 -4.82
N GLY A 14 11.91 -14.50 -5.90
CA GLY A 14 12.74 -15.69 -6.06
C GLY A 14 12.12 -17.02 -5.59
N GLU A 15 10.90 -17.03 -5.04
CA GLU A 15 10.21 -18.26 -4.60
C GLU A 15 9.39 -18.94 -5.73
N GLY A 16 9.14 -18.25 -6.84
CA GLY A 16 8.37 -18.77 -7.99
C GLY A 16 7.58 -17.68 -8.70
N LYS A 17 7.02 -17.99 -9.88
CA LYS A 17 6.27 -17.04 -10.72
C LYS A 17 4.76 -17.36 -10.71
N PRO A 18 3.86 -16.35 -10.73
CA PRO A 18 4.17 -14.93 -10.54
C PRO A 18 4.60 -14.66 -9.08
N ASP A 19 5.57 -13.75 -8.91
CA ASP A 19 5.94 -13.20 -7.61
C ASP A 19 5.28 -11.84 -7.37
N ILE A 20 5.58 -11.23 -6.22
CA ILE A 20 5.04 -9.92 -5.86
C ILE A 20 5.45 -8.80 -6.82
N VAL A 21 6.63 -8.86 -7.44
CA VAL A 21 7.10 -7.83 -8.38
C VAL A 21 6.33 -7.95 -9.70
N ASP A 22 6.10 -9.18 -10.18
CA ASP A 22 5.29 -9.41 -11.37
C ASP A 22 3.86 -8.90 -11.15
N SER A 23 3.28 -9.25 -9.99
CA SER A 23 1.91 -8.85 -9.64
C SER A 23 1.72 -7.32 -9.61
N ILE A 24 2.74 -6.58 -9.15
CA ILE A 24 2.75 -5.11 -9.16
C ILE A 24 2.82 -4.58 -10.59
N ARG A 25 3.72 -5.13 -11.41
CA ARG A 25 3.94 -4.68 -12.81
C ARG A 25 2.74 -4.96 -13.70
N ASP A 26 2.08 -6.09 -13.49
CA ASP A 26 0.86 -6.49 -14.18
C ASP A 26 -0.37 -5.67 -13.76
N LYS A 27 -0.20 -4.71 -12.84
CA LYS A 27 -1.25 -3.86 -12.27
C LYS A 27 -2.41 -4.63 -11.64
N SER A 28 -2.15 -5.88 -11.23
CA SER A 28 -3.11 -6.69 -10.48
C SER A 28 -3.30 -6.22 -9.03
N ILE A 29 -2.46 -5.29 -8.57
CA ILE A 29 -2.46 -4.71 -7.23
C ILE A 29 -2.64 -3.20 -7.34
N ASN A 30 -3.68 -2.65 -6.69
CA ASN A 30 -3.92 -1.21 -6.65
C ASN A 30 -3.23 -0.51 -5.49
N MET A 31 -2.98 -1.24 -4.40
CA MET A 31 -2.45 -0.69 -3.16
C MET A 31 -1.63 -1.72 -2.40
N ILE A 32 -0.57 -1.24 -1.75
CA ILE A 32 0.32 -2.04 -0.91
C ILE A 32 0.36 -1.42 0.48
N VAL A 33 0.21 -2.26 1.50
CA VAL A 33 0.49 -1.92 2.90
C VAL A 33 1.74 -2.69 3.30
N ASN A 34 2.85 -1.97 3.52
CA ASN A 34 4.10 -2.54 3.96
C ASN A 34 4.36 -2.11 5.39
N THR A 35 4.44 -3.03 6.35
CA THR A 35 4.89 -2.73 7.72
C THR A 35 6.39 -3.00 7.81
N PRO A 36 7.27 -2.01 7.58
CA PRO A 36 8.70 -2.27 7.54
C PRO A 36 9.20 -2.73 8.92
N THR A 37 10.02 -3.77 8.95
CA THR A 37 10.83 -4.11 10.12
C THR A 37 12.11 -3.25 10.12
N ARG A 38 12.78 -3.10 11.27
CA ARG A 38 14.06 -2.35 11.37
C ARG A 38 15.06 -2.82 10.30
N GLY A 39 15.77 -1.87 9.70
CA GLY A 39 16.89 -2.10 8.77
C GLY A 39 16.72 -1.43 7.40
N ASN A 40 17.79 -0.79 6.91
CA ASN A 40 17.87 -0.07 5.63
C ASN A 40 18.77 -0.80 4.62
N ASP A 41 18.62 -2.12 4.49
CA ASP A 41 19.37 -2.92 3.52
C ASP A 41 18.63 -2.96 2.18
N SER A 42 19.23 -2.39 1.14
CA SER A 42 18.69 -2.31 -0.22
C SER A 42 18.60 -3.67 -0.93
N ARG A 43 19.30 -4.69 -0.42
CA ARG A 43 19.25 -6.06 -0.97
C ARG A 43 17.98 -6.81 -0.53
N ARG A 44 17.28 -6.32 0.51
CA ARG A 44 16.07 -6.96 1.02
C ARG A 44 14.90 -6.79 0.06
N ASP A 45 14.05 -7.80 0.01
CA ASP A 45 12.85 -7.81 -0.82
C ASP A 45 11.94 -6.62 -0.55
N GLY A 46 11.86 -6.18 0.72
CA GLY A 46 11.10 -5.00 1.10
C GLY A 46 11.55 -3.71 0.38
N PHE A 47 12.85 -3.55 0.10
CA PHE A 47 13.33 -2.39 -0.67
C PHE A 47 12.90 -2.50 -2.14
N LYS A 48 13.11 -3.66 -2.76
CA LYS A 48 12.72 -3.92 -4.15
C LYS A 48 11.22 -3.72 -4.36
N LEU A 49 10.40 -4.28 -3.48
CA LEU A 49 8.95 -4.12 -3.47
C LEU A 49 8.52 -2.65 -3.40
N ARG A 50 9.07 -1.87 -2.47
CA ARG A 50 8.73 -0.45 -2.34
C ARG A 50 9.14 0.35 -3.58
N ARG A 51 10.33 0.08 -4.11
CA ARG A 51 10.83 0.72 -5.33
C ARG A 51 9.93 0.40 -6.53
N THR A 52 9.62 -0.87 -6.75
CA THR A 52 8.73 -1.29 -7.85
C THR A 52 7.35 -0.68 -7.72
N ALA A 53 6.79 -0.61 -6.51
CA ALA A 53 5.49 0.02 -6.27
C ALA A 53 5.47 1.49 -6.72
N VAL A 54 6.46 2.27 -6.27
CA VAL A 54 6.59 3.70 -6.63
C VAL A 54 6.80 3.86 -8.14
N GLU A 55 7.72 3.10 -8.72
CA GLU A 55 8.02 3.16 -10.16
C GLU A 55 6.82 2.72 -11.03
N SER A 56 5.93 1.86 -10.52
CA SER A 56 4.74 1.38 -11.23
C SER A 56 3.48 2.23 -10.97
N GLY A 57 3.58 3.28 -10.15
CA GLY A 57 2.45 4.12 -9.77
C GLY A 57 1.42 3.43 -8.84
N VAL A 58 1.83 2.35 -8.16
CA VAL A 58 0.97 1.65 -7.18
C VAL A 58 1.07 2.35 -5.84
N SER A 59 -0.08 2.63 -5.22
CA SER A 59 -0.14 3.31 -3.92
C SER A 59 0.52 2.46 -2.84
N LEU A 60 1.46 3.05 -2.09
CA LEU A 60 2.23 2.36 -1.06
C LEU A 60 2.08 3.08 0.29
N MET A 61 1.63 2.35 1.30
CA MET A 61 1.59 2.82 2.69
C MET A 61 2.61 2.08 3.55
N THR A 62 3.35 2.83 4.36
CA THR A 62 4.35 2.29 5.29
C THR A 62 4.03 2.53 6.77
N SER A 63 3.00 3.33 7.05
CA SER A 63 2.55 3.69 8.39
C SER A 63 1.15 3.15 8.63
N LEU A 64 1.00 2.33 9.68
CA LEU A 64 -0.31 1.86 10.10
C LEU A 64 -1.19 3.01 10.63
N ASP A 65 -0.60 4.07 11.18
CA ASP A 65 -1.35 5.22 11.67
C ASP A 65 -1.95 6.02 10.52
N THR A 66 -1.19 6.21 9.43
CA THR A 66 -1.71 6.82 8.20
C THR A 66 -2.80 5.96 7.58
N LEU A 67 -2.64 4.63 7.57
CA LEU A 67 -3.67 3.72 7.07
C LEU A 67 -4.95 3.79 7.91
N ARG A 68 -4.84 3.84 9.25
CA ARG A 68 -5.98 4.01 10.17
C ARG A 68 -6.71 5.32 9.92
N ALA A 69 -5.97 6.43 9.72
CA ALA A 69 -6.57 7.72 9.41
C ALA A 69 -7.34 7.67 8.07
N MET A 70 -6.74 7.07 7.03
CA MET A 70 -7.42 6.88 5.74
C MET A 70 -8.72 6.09 5.90
N VAL A 71 -8.67 4.92 6.56
CA VAL A 71 -9.86 4.09 6.79
C VAL A 71 -10.93 4.86 7.57
N THR A 72 -10.52 5.67 8.55
CA THR A 72 -11.45 6.51 9.34
C THR A 72 -12.17 7.53 8.46
N VAL A 73 -11.46 8.21 7.58
CA VAL A 73 -12.05 9.17 6.63
C VAL A 73 -12.98 8.46 5.65
N MET A 74 -12.56 7.32 5.10
CA MET A 74 -13.38 6.51 4.19
C MET A 74 -14.69 6.07 4.83
N LYS A 75 -14.65 5.61 6.09
CA LYS A 75 -15.84 5.20 6.85
C LYS A 75 -16.83 6.33 7.09
N ARG A 76 -16.37 7.59 7.14
CA ARG A 76 -17.25 8.76 7.33
C ARG A 76 -18.07 9.08 6.07
N GLY A 77 -17.69 8.57 4.89
CA GLY A 77 -18.46 8.76 3.66
C GLY A 77 -18.63 10.23 3.27
N LEU A 78 -17.66 11.09 3.62
CA LEU A 78 -17.71 12.52 3.37
C LEU A 78 -17.85 12.81 1.88
N LYS A 79 -18.76 13.72 1.52
CA LYS A 79 -18.90 14.27 0.18
C LYS A 79 -18.28 15.66 0.13
N VAL A 80 -17.92 16.13 -1.06
CA VAL A 80 -17.33 17.47 -1.25
C VAL A 80 -18.21 18.56 -0.64
N LYS A 81 -19.54 18.41 -0.72
CA LYS A 81 -20.52 19.33 -0.11
C LYS A 81 -20.49 19.37 1.43
N ASP A 82 -19.89 18.37 2.07
CA ASP A 82 -19.78 18.25 3.52
C ASP A 82 -18.46 18.85 4.03
N LEU A 83 -17.65 19.45 3.16
CA LEU A 83 -16.33 20.01 3.47
C LEU A 83 -16.36 21.54 3.37
N ASP A 84 -15.86 22.19 4.41
CA ASP A 84 -15.62 23.63 4.41
C ASP A 84 -14.35 23.97 3.60
N ILE A 85 -14.43 25.03 2.78
CA ILE A 85 -13.29 25.54 2.02
C ILE A 85 -12.58 26.59 2.85
N PHE A 86 -11.33 26.33 3.21
CA PHE A 86 -10.47 27.28 3.91
C PHE A 86 -9.35 27.78 3.00
N ASN A 87 -9.16 29.10 2.96
CA ASN A 87 -8.02 29.73 2.31
C ASN A 87 -6.83 29.77 3.28
N LEU A 88 -5.70 29.17 2.88
CA LEU A 88 -4.48 29.10 3.69
C LEU A 88 -3.57 30.33 3.54
N GLY A 89 -3.89 31.25 2.63
CA GLY A 89 -3.18 32.51 2.44
C GLY A 89 -3.87 33.68 3.14
N LYS A 90 -3.50 33.94 4.39
CA LYS A 90 -3.54 35.27 5.00
C LYS A 90 -2.11 35.67 5.34
#